data_AF-A0A520JV05-F1
#
_entry.id   AF-A0A520JV05-F1
#
_cell.length_a   1.000
_cell.length_b   1.000
_cell.length_c   1.000
_cell.angle_alpha   90.00
_cell.angle_beta   90.00
_cell.angle_gamma   90.00
#
_symmetry.space_group_name_H-M   'P 1'
#
loop_
_entity.id
_entity.type
_entity.pdbx_description
1 polymer ?
#
loop_
_entity_poly.entity_id
_entity_poly.type
_entity_poly.pdbx_seq_one_letter_code
_entity_poly.pdbx_strand_id
1 'polypeptide(L)'
;MIQAMLLCIAMLCLVLPVEAGDPATGACIIKYDMDSLTLGETNVTYQWMEANLPIHGNDLANRYYRGPSFDLGNLWGTNETLNLKNKSPIVGANATSLCDLVDGMFLCDGAEIKASDSFPRWFAWDNIYGHSYQPWQMPMVPTRQHRADANMFGNWDVHEYVAENCWHYYQPGIPFPKELSIKCVDKPTIYSTEPLPRTLSTPSSVISWGPYITGTTAYSTTINWKSEDVTLGIVKYAIEKYYAENGEYDHIINDTENKQLHHLVIRDLTPNTVYHYQVTVGTGSTGDRTFKTYGNGSFTFIVYGDTREQTGLFTQMERHKLVADSIAEEENISFVIHTGDFVCSGNDMDEWDDFFDAGRTMLANTTLYPVLGNHEYNHTNYYDAFGMLGWYSFDCGNVHFTVLDDNDWASPHTTGQTEWLQNDLNTSATWKFVSFHHPIYSSNERHLGGWKNDAWENIFINNGVDVVFNGHVHVYERYEESGIQYVVLGCGGAPLYSLASEKIQGYRSSFEHALGYARITIEGDKATMEVIKVADVSKDNKVVTHIYPPDTVFETVVLEQAHGICSDVSCEWCGRAGCNRCVEPSNESNLPS
;
A
#
# COMPACT_ATOMS: atom_id res chain seq x y z
N MET A 1 -39.38 46.85 64.42
CA MET A 1 -40.29 47.22 63.31
C MET A 1 -39.71 46.54 62.07
N ILE A 2 -40.23 45.39 61.60
CA ILE A 2 -41.39 45.26 60.67
C ILE A 2 -41.10 46.10 59.41
N GLN A 3 -40.92 45.64 58.16
CA GLN A 3 -41.52 44.58 57.30
C GLN A 3 -40.60 44.42 56.07
N ALA A 4 -40.22 43.21 55.62
CA ALA A 4 -40.75 42.45 54.47
C ALA A 4 -40.96 43.20 53.13
N MET A 5 -40.23 42.82 52.06
CA MET A 5 -40.79 42.33 50.79
C MET A 5 -39.69 41.88 49.80
N LEU A 6 -39.78 40.61 49.35
CA LEU A 6 -39.18 40.09 48.13
C LEU A 6 -39.80 40.78 46.91
N LEU A 7 -39.02 41.00 45.85
CA LEU A 7 -39.55 40.98 44.48
C LEU A 7 -38.52 40.41 43.51
N CYS A 8 -38.87 39.25 42.93
CA CYS A 8 -38.18 38.59 41.84
C CYS A 8 -38.30 39.42 40.55
N ILE A 9 -37.21 39.60 39.82
CA ILE A 9 -37.21 40.13 38.46
C ILE A 9 -37.51 38.96 37.51
N ALA A 10 -38.75 38.91 37.01
CA ALA A 10 -39.15 38.04 35.92
C ALA A 10 -38.78 38.70 34.58
N MET A 11 -37.93 38.03 33.78
CA MET A 11 -37.76 38.36 32.37
C MET A 11 -39.07 38.04 31.62
N LEU A 12 -39.65 39.06 30.99
CA LEU A 12 -40.73 38.93 30.02
C LEU A 12 -40.18 38.19 28.78
N CYS A 13 -40.44 36.89 28.66
CA CYS A 13 -40.40 36.21 27.38
C CYS A 13 -41.69 36.55 26.62
N LEU A 14 -41.56 37.23 25.49
CA LEU A 14 -42.59 37.31 24.45
C LEU A 14 -42.88 35.87 23.98
N VAL A 15 -43.97 35.28 24.47
CA VAL A 15 -44.53 34.05 23.92
C VAL A 15 -45.24 34.43 22.63
N LEU A 16 -44.53 34.29 21.51
CA LEU A 16 -45.21 34.06 20.24
C LEU A 16 -45.93 32.70 20.35
N PRO A 17 -47.15 32.57 19.80
CA PRO A 17 -47.83 31.28 19.78
C PRO A 17 -46.92 30.30 19.05
N VAL A 18 -46.49 29.27 19.77
CA VAL A 18 -45.98 28.05 19.16
C VAL A 18 -47.14 27.52 18.34
N GLU A 19 -47.11 27.78 17.02
CA GLU A 19 -47.83 26.92 16.10
C GLU A 19 -47.44 25.49 16.45
N ALA A 20 -48.42 24.63 16.68
CA ALA A 20 -48.18 23.21 16.83
C ALA A 20 -47.50 22.73 15.56
N GLY A 21 -46.17 22.62 15.61
CA GLY A 21 -45.37 22.09 14.52
C GLY A 21 -45.80 20.67 14.24
N ASP A 22 -46.11 20.40 12.97
CA ASP A 22 -46.30 19.08 12.38
C ASP A 22 -45.25 18.09 12.94
N PRO A 23 -45.56 16.79 13.13
CA PRO A 23 -44.56 15.81 13.55
C PRO A 23 -43.51 15.68 12.44
N ALA A 24 -42.42 16.42 12.57
CA ALA A 24 -41.39 16.50 11.55
C ALA A 24 -40.57 15.19 11.56
N THR A 25 -40.84 14.34 10.58
CA THR A 25 -40.10 13.11 10.32
C THR A 25 -38.69 13.42 9.80
N GLY A 26 -37.67 12.90 10.48
CA GLY A 26 -36.25 13.15 10.21
C GLY A 26 -35.37 12.00 10.69
N ALA A 27 -34.08 12.05 10.36
CA ALA A 27 -33.09 11.05 10.76
C ALA A 27 -32.05 11.69 11.69
N CYS A 28 -31.69 10.97 12.75
CA CYS A 28 -30.59 11.31 13.65
C CYS A 28 -29.38 10.46 13.27
N ILE A 29 -28.37 11.06 12.65
CA ILE A 29 -27.13 10.39 12.25
C ILE A 29 -26.09 10.65 13.32
N ILE A 30 -25.55 9.58 13.92
CA ILE A 30 -24.53 9.67 14.96
C ILE A 30 -23.33 8.81 14.58
N LYS A 31 -22.12 9.34 14.68
CA LYS A 31 -20.85 8.62 14.58
C LYS A 31 -20.27 8.43 15.98
N TYR A 32 -19.93 7.19 16.33
CA TYR A 32 -19.27 6.82 17.59
C TYR A 32 -17.84 6.33 17.31
N ASP A 33 -16.94 6.42 18.29
CA ASP A 33 -15.67 5.71 18.30
C ASP A 33 -15.79 4.29 18.91
N MET A 34 -14.67 3.58 19.02
CA MET A 34 -14.57 2.24 19.61
C MET A 34 -14.99 2.17 21.10
N ASP A 35 -14.93 3.29 21.81
CA ASP A 35 -15.32 3.41 23.22
C ASP A 35 -16.76 3.93 23.39
N SER A 36 -17.54 3.99 22.29
CA SER A 36 -18.92 4.49 22.24
C SER A 36 -19.08 5.99 22.54
N LEU A 37 -18.04 6.79 22.32
CA LEU A 37 -18.08 8.25 22.45
C LEU A 37 -18.51 8.88 21.12
N THR A 38 -19.39 9.89 21.17
CA THR A 38 -19.92 10.56 19.97
C THR A 38 -18.85 11.44 19.31
N LEU A 39 -18.42 11.04 18.10
CA LEU A 39 -17.50 11.78 17.24
C LEU A 39 -18.22 12.85 16.40
N GLY A 40 -19.47 12.61 16.03
CA GLY A 40 -20.30 13.55 15.28
C GLY A 40 -21.78 13.20 15.38
N GLU A 41 -22.65 14.20 15.49
CA GLU A 41 -24.10 14.01 15.50
C GLU A 41 -24.77 15.11 14.70
N THR A 42 -25.72 14.71 13.85
CA THR A 42 -26.56 15.64 13.12
C THR A 42 -27.98 15.12 12.98
N ASN A 43 -28.92 16.05 12.97
CA ASN A 43 -30.33 15.78 12.82
C ASN A 43 -30.82 16.46 11.55
N VAL A 44 -31.33 15.67 10.62
CA VAL A 44 -31.85 16.17 9.34
C VAL A 44 -33.33 15.87 9.22
N THR A 45 -34.10 16.85 8.76
CA THR A 45 -35.51 16.62 8.41
C THR A 45 -35.59 16.07 6.99
N TYR A 46 -36.68 15.37 6.68
CA TYR A 46 -36.92 14.91 5.31
C TYR A 46 -36.95 16.08 4.30
N GLN A 47 -37.57 17.22 4.62
CA GLN A 47 -37.59 18.38 3.73
C GLN A 47 -36.18 18.93 3.46
N TRP A 48 -35.29 18.88 4.45
CA TRP A 48 -33.91 19.30 4.28
C TRP A 48 -33.14 18.33 3.38
N MET A 49 -33.30 17.02 3.58
CA MET A 49 -32.65 16.01 2.74
C MET A 49 -33.09 16.11 1.27
N GLU A 50 -34.39 16.30 1.02
CA GLU A 50 -34.95 16.48 -0.33
C GLU A 50 -34.37 17.72 -1.05
N ALA A 51 -34.13 18.80 -0.32
CA ALA A 51 -33.62 20.04 -0.88
C ALA A 51 -32.08 20.05 -1.07
N ASN A 52 -31.33 19.24 -0.32
CA ASN A 52 -29.88 19.38 -0.21
C ASN A 52 -29.08 18.12 -0.60
N LEU A 53 -29.69 16.94 -0.69
CA LEU A 53 -29.01 15.69 -1.05
C LEU A 53 -29.41 15.19 -2.45
N PRO A 54 -28.53 14.45 -3.15
CA PRO A 54 -28.90 13.76 -4.37
C PRO A 54 -30.06 12.77 -4.13
N ILE A 55 -31.16 12.97 -4.85
CA ILE A 55 -32.36 12.16 -4.74
C ILE A 55 -32.44 11.16 -5.91
N HIS A 56 -32.56 9.88 -5.57
CA HIS A 56 -32.58 8.75 -6.52
C HIS A 56 -33.98 8.13 -6.64
N GLY A 57 -34.32 7.58 -7.81
CA GLY A 57 -35.58 6.86 -8.08
C GLY A 57 -36.65 7.61 -8.89
N ASN A 58 -36.40 8.87 -9.30
CA ASN A 58 -37.34 9.69 -10.07
C ASN A 58 -37.62 9.19 -11.50
N ASP A 59 -36.74 8.35 -12.06
CA ASP A 59 -36.82 7.74 -13.39
C ASP A 59 -37.68 6.46 -13.42
N LEU A 60 -38.07 5.93 -12.24
CA LEU A 60 -38.82 4.67 -12.09
C LEU A 60 -40.35 4.84 -12.16
N ALA A 61 -40.84 5.98 -12.66
CA ALA A 61 -42.23 6.45 -12.60
C ALA A 61 -43.33 5.54 -13.20
N ASN A 62 -43.00 4.38 -13.79
CA ASN A 62 -43.94 3.52 -14.52
C ASN A 62 -44.02 2.04 -14.04
N ARG A 63 -43.50 1.68 -12.87
CA ARG A 63 -43.55 0.28 -12.38
C ARG A 63 -44.52 0.13 -11.19
N TYR A 64 -45.45 -0.82 -11.30
CA TYR A 64 -46.52 -1.08 -10.31
C TYR A 64 -46.17 -2.26 -9.41
N TYR A 65 -46.24 -2.09 -8.08
CA TYR A 65 -46.07 -3.13 -7.04
C TYR A 65 -47.18 -4.20 -7.06
N ARG A 66 -46.85 -5.50 -6.85
CA ARG A 66 -47.80 -6.57 -6.50
C ARG A 66 -47.19 -7.60 -5.54
N GLY A 67 -47.42 -7.44 -4.23
CA GLY A 67 -46.95 -8.43 -3.24
C GLY A 67 -47.80 -9.72 -3.17
N PRO A 68 -47.24 -10.82 -2.62
CA PRO A 68 -47.92 -12.11 -2.51
C PRO A 68 -49.01 -12.13 -1.42
N SER A 69 -50.03 -12.95 -1.65
CA SER A 69 -51.09 -13.27 -0.68
C SER A 69 -50.60 -14.29 0.35
N PHE A 70 -50.96 -14.11 1.62
CA PHE A 70 -50.67 -15.09 2.69
C PHE A 70 -51.65 -16.28 2.73
N ASP A 71 -52.52 -16.40 1.73
CA ASP A 71 -53.26 -17.63 1.46
C ASP A 71 -52.35 -18.62 0.71
N LEU A 72 -51.89 -19.67 1.41
CA LEU A 72 -51.03 -20.72 0.86
C LEU A 72 -51.65 -21.47 -0.33
N GLY A 73 -52.98 -21.42 -0.51
CA GLY A 73 -53.69 -22.03 -1.63
C GLY A 73 -53.88 -21.10 -2.84
N ASN A 74 -53.65 -19.80 -2.67
CA ASN A 74 -53.79 -18.80 -3.73
C ASN A 74 -52.91 -17.59 -3.46
N LEU A 75 -51.61 -17.80 -3.66
CA LEU A 75 -50.56 -16.81 -3.43
C LEU A 75 -50.71 -15.55 -4.33
N TRP A 76 -51.60 -15.57 -5.32
CA TRP A 76 -51.76 -14.52 -6.35
C TRP A 76 -53.22 -14.11 -6.62
N GLY A 77 -54.10 -14.17 -5.62
CA GLY A 77 -55.54 -13.89 -5.78
C GLY A 77 -55.84 -12.55 -6.48
N THR A 78 -56.55 -12.60 -7.61
CA THR A 78 -56.80 -11.45 -8.52
C THR A 78 -57.66 -10.32 -7.93
N ASN A 79 -58.35 -10.56 -6.82
CA ASN A 79 -59.23 -9.56 -6.17
C ASN A 79 -58.57 -8.76 -5.04
N GLU A 80 -57.30 -9.03 -4.70
CA GLU A 80 -56.45 -8.21 -3.79
C GLU A 80 -57.17 -7.66 -2.54
N THR A 81 -57.63 -8.53 -1.64
CA THR A 81 -58.38 -8.10 -0.44
C THR A 81 -57.53 -7.81 0.80
N LEU A 82 -56.22 -8.13 0.81
CA LEU A 82 -55.40 -8.07 2.04
C LEU A 82 -54.08 -7.28 1.95
N ASN A 83 -53.61 -6.86 0.78
CA ASN A 83 -52.38 -6.06 0.66
C ASN A 83 -52.70 -4.60 0.29
N LEU A 84 -52.27 -3.70 1.17
CA LEU A 84 -52.51 -2.26 1.09
C LEU A 84 -51.89 -1.66 -0.17
N LYS A 85 -52.73 -1.03 -1.00
CA LYS A 85 -52.33 -0.26 -2.18
C LYS A 85 -51.58 1.01 -1.78
N ASN A 86 -50.39 1.22 -2.31
CA ASN A 86 -49.89 2.57 -2.61
C ASN A 86 -49.14 2.56 -3.95
N LYS A 87 -49.60 3.39 -4.89
CA LYS A 87 -49.06 3.54 -6.24
C LYS A 87 -48.21 4.81 -6.28
N SER A 88 -46.96 4.75 -5.82
CA SER A 88 -46.03 5.88 -5.95
C SER A 88 -44.61 5.38 -6.21
N PRO A 89 -43.84 6.05 -7.10
CA PRO A 89 -42.42 5.77 -7.26
C PRO A 89 -41.68 6.01 -5.93
N ILE A 90 -40.72 5.14 -5.65
CA ILE A 90 -39.85 5.25 -4.48
C ILE A 90 -38.77 6.30 -4.77
N VAL A 91 -38.61 7.25 -3.85
CA VAL A 91 -37.68 8.37 -3.98
C VAL A 91 -36.98 8.61 -2.62
N GLY A 92 -35.65 8.79 -2.62
CA GLY A 92 -34.88 9.00 -1.39
C GLY A 92 -33.40 9.37 -1.61
N ALA A 93 -32.71 9.76 -0.55
CA ALA A 93 -31.28 10.07 -0.54
C ALA A 93 -30.43 8.80 -0.39
N ASN A 94 -29.20 8.78 -0.91
CA ASN A 94 -28.29 7.64 -0.77
C ASN A 94 -27.74 7.54 0.68
N ALA A 95 -27.58 6.33 1.21
CA ALA A 95 -26.95 6.05 2.49
C ALA A 95 -25.53 6.62 2.60
N THR A 96 -24.75 6.64 1.51
CA THR A 96 -23.44 7.32 1.44
C THR A 96 -23.58 8.80 1.82
N SER A 97 -24.54 9.50 1.20
CA SER A 97 -24.80 10.92 1.44
C SER A 97 -25.32 11.22 2.85
N LEU A 98 -25.88 10.22 3.54
CA LEU A 98 -26.25 10.35 4.96
C LEU A 98 -25.06 10.17 5.87
N CYS A 99 -24.14 9.25 5.54
CA CYS A 99 -22.92 9.03 6.29
C CYS A 99 -21.96 10.22 6.16
N ASP A 100 -21.89 10.85 4.98
CA ASP A 100 -21.07 12.04 4.72
C ASP A 100 -21.47 13.26 5.57
N LEU A 101 -22.66 13.27 6.17
CA LEU A 101 -23.10 14.35 7.06
C LEU A 101 -22.40 14.35 8.44
N VAL A 102 -21.68 13.27 8.78
CA VAL A 102 -20.89 13.11 10.01
C VAL A 102 -19.47 12.63 9.69
N ASP A 103 -18.86 13.20 8.64
CA ASP A 103 -17.50 12.93 8.17
C ASP A 103 -17.32 11.51 7.57
N GLY A 104 -18.40 10.89 7.08
CA GLY A 104 -18.35 9.66 6.31
C GLY A 104 -17.92 8.41 7.11
N MET A 105 -17.64 7.33 6.39
CA MET A 105 -17.09 6.09 6.92
C MET A 105 -15.69 5.82 6.33
N PHE A 106 -14.81 5.18 7.11
CA PHE A 106 -13.51 4.63 6.68
C PHE A 106 -13.59 3.13 6.38
N LEU A 107 -12.59 2.57 5.67
CA LEU A 107 -12.59 1.19 5.16
C LEU A 107 -12.87 0.10 6.24
N CYS A 108 -12.56 0.39 7.52
CA CYS A 108 -12.78 -0.49 8.67
C CYS A 108 -14.04 -0.16 9.50
N ASP A 109 -14.74 0.92 9.17
CA ASP A 109 -15.95 1.35 9.87
C ASP A 109 -17.16 0.45 9.52
N GLY A 110 -18.12 0.41 10.44
CA GLY A 110 -19.42 -0.20 10.18
C GLY A 110 -20.57 0.70 10.61
N ALA A 111 -21.64 0.72 9.82
CA ALA A 111 -22.86 1.44 10.15
C ALA A 111 -23.95 0.47 10.61
N GLU A 112 -24.51 0.74 11.78
CA GLU A 112 -25.74 0.15 12.26
C GLU A 112 -26.92 1.05 11.89
N ILE A 113 -27.77 0.60 10.99
CA ILE A 113 -29.01 1.32 10.68
C ILE A 113 -30.13 0.72 11.52
N LYS A 114 -30.66 1.52 12.46
CA LYS A 114 -31.70 1.08 13.40
C LYS A 114 -33.08 1.57 12.99
N ALA A 115 -34.00 0.61 12.92
CA ALA A 115 -35.40 0.84 12.64
C ALA A 115 -36.23 1.14 13.91
N SER A 116 -37.39 1.78 13.74
CA SER A 116 -38.37 2.12 14.79
C SER A 116 -38.99 0.89 15.45
N ASP A 117 -38.98 -0.25 14.75
CA ASP A 117 -39.38 -1.57 15.28
C ASP A 117 -38.24 -2.28 16.03
N SER A 118 -37.12 -1.59 16.26
CA SER A 118 -35.99 -1.96 17.13
C SER A 118 -35.05 -3.07 16.64
N PHE A 119 -35.13 -3.49 15.37
CA PHE A 119 -34.13 -4.40 14.79
C PHE A 119 -32.96 -3.62 14.13
N PRO A 120 -31.73 -3.72 14.65
CA PRO A 120 -30.56 -3.14 14.01
C PRO A 120 -30.03 -4.04 12.88
N ARG A 121 -29.48 -3.41 11.84
CA ARG A 121 -28.71 -4.09 10.79
C ARG A 121 -27.35 -3.42 10.63
N TRP A 122 -26.31 -4.25 10.59
CA TRP A 122 -24.92 -3.83 10.43
C TRP A 122 -24.49 -3.85 8.97
N PHE A 123 -23.77 -2.81 8.55
CA PHE A 123 -23.22 -2.65 7.21
C PHE A 123 -21.75 -2.25 7.30
N ALA A 124 -20.85 -3.07 6.77
CA ALA A 124 -19.45 -2.67 6.58
C ALA A 124 -19.33 -1.54 5.53
N TRP A 125 -18.24 -0.79 5.58
CA TRP A 125 -17.90 0.29 4.64
C TRP A 125 -18.14 -0.07 3.16
N ASP A 126 -17.67 -1.23 2.70
CA ASP A 126 -17.83 -1.68 1.30
C ASP A 126 -19.30 -1.75 0.85
N ASN A 127 -20.23 -1.96 1.78
CA ASN A 127 -21.66 -2.03 1.46
C ASN A 127 -22.29 -0.64 1.26
N ILE A 128 -21.64 0.43 1.75
CA ILE A 128 -22.15 1.82 1.72
C ILE A 128 -21.33 2.69 0.76
N TYR A 129 -20.02 2.48 0.68
CA TYR A 129 -19.08 3.27 -0.12
C TYR A 129 -18.41 2.46 -1.25
N GLY A 130 -18.42 1.14 -1.17
CA GLY A 130 -17.79 0.29 -2.19
C GLY A 130 -18.51 0.40 -3.54
N HIS A 131 -17.75 0.64 -4.61
CA HIS A 131 -18.25 0.45 -5.97
C HIS A 131 -18.41 -1.04 -6.22
N SER A 132 -19.65 -1.53 -6.18
CA SER A 132 -19.92 -2.87 -6.66
C SER A 132 -19.55 -2.97 -8.15
N TYR A 133 -18.61 -3.86 -8.49
CA TYR A 133 -18.07 -4.12 -9.84
C TYR A 133 -19.10 -4.56 -10.91
N GLN A 134 -20.40 -4.42 -10.66
CA GLN A 134 -21.47 -4.91 -11.52
C GLN A 134 -22.40 -3.73 -11.91
N PRO A 135 -22.58 -3.41 -13.21
CA PRO A 135 -23.33 -2.25 -13.71
C PRO A 135 -24.83 -2.16 -13.35
N TRP A 136 -25.37 -3.13 -12.61
CA TRP A 136 -26.79 -3.29 -12.32
C TRP A 136 -27.15 -3.27 -10.83
N GLN A 137 -26.20 -2.96 -9.96
CA GLN A 137 -26.47 -2.77 -8.53
C GLN A 137 -26.83 -1.31 -8.25
N MET A 138 -28.01 -1.07 -7.66
CA MET A 138 -28.48 0.27 -7.29
C MET A 138 -27.93 0.69 -5.92
N PRO A 139 -27.69 1.99 -5.66
CA PRO A 139 -27.29 2.49 -4.34
C PRO A 139 -28.33 2.18 -3.25
N MET A 140 -27.91 2.09 -1.98
CA MET A 140 -28.82 1.90 -0.86
C MET A 140 -29.60 3.19 -0.58
N VAL A 141 -30.92 3.17 -0.79
CA VAL A 141 -31.79 4.35 -0.66
C VAL A 141 -32.83 4.14 0.43
N PRO A 142 -32.76 4.86 1.56
CA PRO A 142 -33.88 5.02 2.48
C PRO A 142 -35.00 5.87 1.84
N THR A 143 -36.26 5.42 1.91
CA THR A 143 -37.38 5.92 1.08
C THR A 143 -38.51 6.52 1.91
N ARG A 144 -39.38 7.33 1.31
CA ARG A 144 -40.62 7.83 1.94
C ARG A 144 -41.86 7.18 1.30
N GLN A 145 -42.85 6.80 2.11
CA GLN A 145 -44.19 6.44 1.62
C GLN A 145 -45.21 7.54 1.98
N HIS A 146 -46.11 7.87 1.05
CA HIS A 146 -47.19 8.85 1.26
C HIS A 146 -48.22 8.33 2.30
N ARG A 147 -48.00 8.63 3.59
CA ARG A 147 -49.02 8.69 4.65
C ARG A 147 -48.72 9.89 5.57
N ALA A 148 -49.73 10.37 6.27
CA ALA A 148 -49.69 11.62 7.04
C ALA A 148 -48.88 11.53 8.35
N ASP A 149 -48.31 10.35 8.65
CA ASP A 149 -47.79 9.97 9.96
C ASP A 149 -46.58 9.01 9.89
N ALA A 150 -45.75 9.06 8.83
CA ALA A 150 -44.83 7.95 8.52
C ALA A 150 -43.31 8.28 8.52
N ASN A 151 -42.54 7.46 9.24
CA ASN A 151 -41.06 7.41 9.26
C ASN A 151 -40.46 6.92 7.92
N MET A 152 -39.13 6.97 7.74
CA MET A 152 -38.43 6.52 6.51
C MET A 152 -38.48 4.98 6.34
N PHE A 153 -38.81 4.42 5.18
CA PHE A 153 -38.89 2.96 4.94
C PHE A 153 -37.81 2.46 3.96
N GLY A 154 -37.35 1.23 4.11
CA GLY A 154 -36.54 0.49 3.14
C GLY A 154 -37.33 -0.62 2.44
N ASN A 155 -36.83 -1.05 1.27
CA ASN A 155 -37.66 -1.60 0.20
C ASN A 155 -37.64 -3.14 0.10
N TRP A 156 -38.56 -3.82 0.80
CA TRP A 156 -38.66 -5.30 0.79
C TRP A 156 -38.97 -5.89 -0.61
N ASP A 157 -39.57 -5.10 -1.51
CA ASP A 157 -40.24 -5.62 -2.71
C ASP A 157 -39.38 -5.56 -4.00
N VAL A 158 -38.07 -5.24 -3.92
CA VAL A 158 -37.23 -5.10 -5.14
C VAL A 158 -36.99 -6.42 -5.89
N HIS A 159 -37.06 -7.57 -5.20
CA HIS A 159 -36.86 -8.88 -5.84
C HIS A 159 -37.84 -9.20 -6.96
N GLU A 160 -39.00 -8.57 -6.96
CA GLU A 160 -40.05 -8.80 -7.97
C GLU A 160 -39.74 -8.13 -9.32
N TYR A 161 -38.68 -7.31 -9.42
CA TYR A 161 -38.41 -6.46 -10.60
C TYR A 161 -36.96 -6.50 -11.12
N VAL A 162 -36.05 -7.22 -10.44
CA VAL A 162 -34.70 -7.51 -10.93
C VAL A 162 -34.65 -8.88 -11.60
N ALA A 163 -33.87 -9.01 -12.67
CA ALA A 163 -33.78 -10.25 -13.44
C ALA A 163 -33.30 -11.43 -12.56
N GLU A 164 -33.76 -12.66 -12.84
CA GLU A 164 -33.49 -13.87 -12.03
C GLU A 164 -32.00 -14.16 -11.84
N ASN A 165 -31.14 -13.75 -12.77
CA ASN A 165 -29.69 -13.85 -12.67
C ASN A 165 -29.07 -12.90 -11.64
N CYS A 166 -29.84 -11.97 -11.08
CA CYS A 166 -29.47 -11.10 -9.96
C CYS A 166 -29.91 -11.67 -8.60
N TRP A 167 -30.54 -12.86 -8.56
CA TRP A 167 -31.03 -13.49 -7.34
C TRP A 167 -29.92 -14.34 -6.68
N HIS A 168 -30.00 -14.54 -5.36
CA HIS A 168 -29.13 -15.45 -4.62
C HIS A 168 -29.94 -16.26 -3.59
N TYR A 169 -29.57 -17.52 -3.35
CA TYR A 169 -30.32 -18.43 -2.48
C TYR A 169 -29.47 -18.86 -1.28
N TYR A 170 -29.82 -18.40 -0.08
CA TYR A 170 -29.13 -18.80 1.16
C TYR A 170 -29.58 -20.18 1.68
N GLN A 171 -30.73 -20.69 1.22
CA GLN A 171 -31.25 -22.06 1.42
C GLN A 171 -32.15 -22.47 0.23
N PRO A 172 -32.41 -23.78 0.00
CA PRO A 172 -33.27 -24.21 -1.11
C PRO A 172 -34.70 -23.70 -0.94
N GLY A 173 -35.15 -22.79 -1.81
CA GLY A 173 -36.58 -22.53 -2.06
C GLY A 173 -37.18 -21.22 -1.59
N ILE A 174 -36.42 -20.25 -1.06
CA ILE A 174 -36.94 -18.90 -0.73
C ILE A 174 -36.09 -17.84 -1.46
N PRO A 175 -36.66 -17.09 -2.44
CA PRO A 175 -35.91 -16.05 -3.16
C PRO A 175 -35.75 -14.79 -2.31
N PHE A 176 -34.55 -14.20 -2.32
CA PHE A 176 -34.26 -12.89 -1.74
C PHE A 176 -33.51 -12.01 -2.77
N PRO A 177 -33.81 -10.70 -2.85
CA PRO A 177 -33.03 -9.80 -3.70
C PRO A 177 -31.67 -9.54 -3.06
N LYS A 178 -30.65 -9.29 -3.88
CA LYS A 178 -29.35 -8.76 -3.45
C LYS A 178 -29.38 -7.29 -2.96
N GLU A 179 -30.57 -6.72 -2.78
CA GLU A 179 -30.77 -5.33 -2.37
C GLU A 179 -31.28 -5.26 -0.93
N LEU A 180 -30.55 -4.50 -0.12
CA LEU A 180 -30.65 -4.48 1.34
C LEU A 180 -31.83 -3.58 1.76
N SER A 181 -32.92 -4.19 2.21
CA SER A 181 -34.13 -3.50 2.63
C SER A 181 -34.26 -3.43 4.15
N ILE A 182 -34.51 -2.23 4.70
CA ILE A 182 -34.70 -2.01 6.15
C ILE A 182 -35.93 -1.13 6.37
N LYS A 183 -36.98 -1.62 7.01
CA LYS A 183 -38.21 -0.85 7.24
C LYS A 183 -38.02 0.20 8.35
N CYS A 184 -38.67 1.37 8.29
CA CYS A 184 -38.77 2.35 9.39
C CYS A 184 -37.44 2.88 10.00
N VAL A 185 -36.50 3.39 9.21
CA VAL A 185 -35.21 3.94 9.69
C VAL A 185 -35.44 5.26 10.47
N ASP A 186 -35.10 5.25 11.76
CA ASP A 186 -35.21 6.43 12.63
C ASP A 186 -33.83 6.95 13.06
N LYS A 187 -32.84 6.05 13.21
CA LYS A 187 -31.50 6.38 13.72
C LYS A 187 -30.41 5.61 12.98
N PRO A 188 -29.84 6.15 11.89
CA PRO A 188 -28.57 5.67 11.35
C PRO A 188 -27.46 5.92 12.37
N THR A 189 -26.78 4.88 12.80
CA THR A 189 -25.64 4.97 13.72
C THR A 189 -24.41 4.45 13.01
N ILE A 190 -23.32 5.20 13.01
CA ILE A 190 -22.03 4.82 12.44
C ILE A 190 -21.09 4.54 13.60
N TYR A 191 -20.43 3.41 13.59
CA TYR A 191 -19.38 3.06 14.55
C TYR A 191 -18.07 3.09 13.80
N SER A 192 -17.20 3.98 14.23
CA SER A 192 -15.92 4.27 13.62
C SER A 192 -14.78 3.73 14.45
N THR A 193 -13.75 3.22 13.78
CA THR A 193 -12.54 2.71 14.45
C THR A 193 -11.54 3.82 14.79
N GLU A 194 -11.84 5.08 14.46
CA GLU A 194 -10.97 6.24 14.73
C GLU A 194 -10.88 6.57 16.23
N PRO A 195 -9.67 6.72 16.81
CA PRO A 195 -9.51 7.37 18.11
C PRO A 195 -9.76 8.88 18.00
N LEU A 196 -10.26 9.49 19.10
CA LEU A 196 -10.61 10.91 19.19
C LEU A 196 -9.60 11.88 18.53
N PRO A 197 -10.05 12.99 17.91
CA PRO A 197 -9.19 14.16 17.80
C PRO A 197 -8.89 14.64 19.22
N ARG A 198 -7.64 14.46 19.65
CA ARG A 198 -7.13 14.99 20.91
C ARG A 198 -7.57 16.46 20.98
N THR A 199 -8.21 16.86 22.08
CA THR A 199 -8.34 18.27 22.46
C THR A 199 -7.02 18.95 22.14
N LEU A 200 -7.01 19.99 21.29
CA LEU A 200 -5.82 20.68 20.76
C LEU A 200 -4.76 20.92 21.85
N SER A 201 -3.99 19.88 22.14
CA SER A 201 -2.66 19.95 22.67
C SER A 201 -1.82 20.54 21.55
N THR A 202 -0.79 21.29 21.91
CA THR A 202 0.28 21.59 20.96
C THR A 202 0.61 20.30 20.20
N PRO A 203 0.55 20.29 18.85
CA PRO A 203 0.79 19.08 18.08
C PRO A 203 2.11 18.46 18.52
N SER A 204 2.06 17.16 18.79
CA SER A 204 3.22 16.36 19.20
C SER A 204 4.35 16.62 18.23
N SER A 205 5.52 16.90 18.79
CA SER A 205 6.73 17.13 18.02
C SER A 205 7.45 15.82 17.67
N VAL A 206 6.79 14.68 17.88
CA VAL A 206 7.37 13.36 17.76
C VAL A 206 7.19 12.85 16.33
N ILE A 207 8.31 12.46 15.74
CA ILE A 207 8.39 11.79 14.45
C ILE A 207 8.42 10.28 14.71
N SER A 208 7.30 9.62 14.45
CA SER A 208 7.17 8.17 14.61
C SER A 208 7.93 7.43 13.53
N TRP A 209 7.86 7.83 12.25
CA TRP A 209 8.71 7.28 11.18
C TRP A 209 9.70 8.30 10.66
N GLY A 210 10.96 7.90 10.55
CA GLY A 210 11.96 8.67 9.81
C GLY A 210 12.73 9.73 10.59
N PRO A 211 13.24 10.76 9.89
CA PRO A 211 13.04 11.01 8.46
C PRO A 211 13.67 9.89 7.61
N TYR A 212 13.13 9.67 6.40
CA TYR A 212 13.70 8.74 5.42
C TYR A 212 13.56 9.27 4.01
N ILE A 213 14.41 8.78 3.10
CA ILE A 213 14.57 9.37 1.77
C ILE A 213 14.14 8.36 0.70
N THR A 214 13.36 8.80 -0.29
CA THR A 214 12.98 8.00 -1.47
C THR A 214 13.10 8.83 -2.74
N GLY A 215 13.14 8.17 -3.91
CA GLY A 215 13.00 8.84 -5.20
C GLY A 215 14.08 9.89 -5.53
N THR A 216 15.30 9.72 -5.02
CA THR A 216 16.42 10.61 -5.37
C THR A 216 16.77 10.48 -6.85
N THR A 217 17.08 11.59 -7.49
CA THR A 217 17.57 11.68 -8.86
C THR A 217 18.74 12.66 -8.91
N ALA A 218 19.18 13.02 -10.12
CA ALA A 218 20.13 14.12 -10.29
C ALA A 218 19.57 15.50 -9.88
N TYR A 219 18.23 15.68 -9.87
CA TYR A 219 17.60 16.99 -9.74
C TYR A 219 16.50 17.05 -8.68
N SER A 220 16.19 15.94 -8.02
CA SER A 220 15.14 15.88 -7.01
C SER A 220 15.42 14.81 -5.95
N THR A 221 14.76 14.94 -4.81
CA THR A 221 14.63 13.87 -3.80
C THR A 221 13.31 14.05 -3.05
N THR A 222 12.82 13.00 -2.39
CA THR A 222 11.67 13.06 -1.50
C THR A 222 12.10 12.78 -0.08
N ILE A 223 11.85 13.73 0.82
CA ILE A 223 12.03 13.54 2.26
C ILE A 223 10.67 13.15 2.86
N ASN A 224 10.67 12.02 3.56
CA ASN A 224 9.48 11.41 4.11
C ASN A 224 9.58 11.31 5.64
N TRP A 225 8.45 11.42 6.32
CA TRP A 225 8.33 11.10 7.75
C TRP A 225 6.86 10.89 8.12
N LYS A 226 6.63 10.21 9.25
CA LYS A 226 5.32 10.12 9.90
C LYS A 226 5.36 10.86 11.23
N SER A 227 4.40 11.75 11.48
CA SER A 227 4.17 12.38 12.78
C SER A 227 3.10 11.64 13.56
N GLU A 228 3.15 11.73 14.89
CA GLU A 228 2.07 11.17 15.74
C GLU A 228 0.73 11.90 15.53
N ASP A 229 0.76 13.22 15.41
CA ASP A 229 -0.42 14.06 15.24
C ASP A 229 -0.51 14.61 13.81
N VAL A 230 -1.74 14.86 13.35
CA VAL A 230 -2.02 15.54 12.07
C VAL A 230 -1.52 16.98 12.14
N THR A 231 -0.47 17.30 11.38
CA THR A 231 0.18 18.62 11.45
C THR A 231 0.87 18.99 10.13
N LEU A 232 1.44 20.20 10.06
CA LEU A 232 2.35 20.59 8.98
C LEU A 232 3.77 20.21 9.37
N GLY A 233 4.55 19.70 8.43
CA GLY A 233 5.99 19.63 8.60
C GLY A 233 6.75 20.49 7.60
N ILE A 234 8.03 20.67 7.94
CA ILE A 234 8.94 21.59 7.27
C ILE A 234 10.24 20.83 7.01
N VAL A 235 10.79 20.97 5.80
CA VAL A 235 12.15 20.56 5.49
C VAL A 235 12.97 21.81 5.25
N LYS A 236 14.02 21.98 6.05
CA LYS A 236 15.08 22.96 5.81
C LYS A 236 16.26 22.23 5.17
N TYR A 237 16.90 22.82 4.18
CA TYR A 237 18.04 22.20 3.52
C TYR A 237 19.03 23.24 2.98
N ALA A 238 20.27 22.81 2.77
CA ALA A 238 21.34 23.59 2.17
C ALA A 238 22.36 22.68 1.50
N ILE A 239 23.11 23.20 0.52
CA ILE A 239 24.29 22.50 0.01
C ILE A 239 25.38 22.43 1.11
N GLU A 240 26.16 21.34 1.12
CA GLU A 240 27.31 21.11 2.03
C GLU A 240 28.14 22.36 2.26
N LYS A 241 28.53 23.03 1.18
CA LYS A 241 29.37 24.23 1.25
C LYS A 241 28.73 25.34 2.09
N TYR A 242 27.44 25.62 1.87
CA TYR A 242 26.75 26.68 2.60
C TYR A 242 26.58 26.30 4.08
N TYR A 243 26.19 25.06 4.35
CA TYR A 243 26.02 24.55 5.70
C TYR A 243 27.33 24.59 6.50
N ALA A 244 28.45 24.13 5.92
CA ALA A 244 29.75 24.15 6.56
C ALA A 244 30.26 25.59 6.85
N GLU A 245 29.94 26.55 5.99
CA GLU A 245 30.35 27.96 6.16
C GLU A 245 29.49 28.72 7.19
N ASN A 246 28.20 28.41 7.31
CA ASN A 246 27.24 29.22 8.08
C ASN A 246 26.62 28.49 9.28
N GLY A 247 26.62 27.16 9.31
CA GLY A 247 25.96 26.35 10.34
C GLY A 247 24.43 26.42 10.30
N GLU A 248 23.85 26.82 9.16
CA GLU A 248 22.41 26.98 8.96
C GLU A 248 21.97 26.53 7.56
N TYR A 249 20.66 26.50 7.34
CA TYR A 249 20.02 26.12 6.07
C TYR A 249 19.54 27.36 5.31
N ASP A 250 19.76 27.44 4.00
CA ASP A 250 19.34 28.57 3.14
C ASP A 250 18.03 28.34 2.39
N HIS A 251 17.53 27.10 2.36
CA HIS A 251 16.25 26.74 1.76
C HIS A 251 15.26 26.13 2.75
N ILE A 252 13.97 26.39 2.52
CA ILE A 252 12.86 25.88 3.33
C ILE A 252 11.70 25.51 2.40
N ILE A 253 11.17 24.30 2.57
CA ILE A 253 9.90 23.86 1.98
C ILE A 253 8.98 23.33 3.09
N ASN A 254 7.68 23.44 2.90
CA ASN A 254 6.69 23.07 3.90
C ASN A 254 5.54 22.32 3.26
N ASP A 255 4.83 21.53 4.05
CA ASP A 255 3.52 21.04 3.65
C ASP A 255 2.55 22.18 3.38
N THR A 256 1.58 21.88 2.52
CA THR A 256 0.42 22.74 2.26
C THR A 256 -0.81 22.34 3.05
N GLU A 257 -0.83 21.14 3.62
CA GLU A 257 -1.99 20.54 4.29
C GLU A 257 -1.54 19.74 5.52
N ASN A 258 -2.37 19.74 6.57
CA ASN A 258 -2.08 18.94 7.76
C ASN A 258 -2.33 17.46 7.46
N LYS A 259 -1.38 16.61 7.84
CA LYS A 259 -1.45 15.15 7.68
C LYS A 259 -0.49 14.49 8.68
N GLN A 260 -0.56 13.17 8.79
CA GLN A 260 0.39 12.39 9.60
C GLN A 260 1.55 11.85 8.77
N LEU A 261 1.31 11.46 7.52
CA LEU A 261 2.35 10.95 6.64
C LEU A 261 2.73 12.02 5.62
N HIS A 262 4.01 12.34 5.57
CA HIS A 262 4.53 13.47 4.84
C HIS A 262 5.50 13.01 3.75
N HIS A 263 5.34 13.59 2.56
CA HIS A 263 6.21 13.38 1.40
C HIS A 263 6.53 14.74 0.79
N LEU A 264 7.69 15.30 1.11
CA LEU A 264 8.11 16.60 0.59
C LEU A 264 9.17 16.40 -0.48
N VAL A 265 8.78 16.70 -1.72
CA VAL A 265 9.67 16.64 -2.88
C VAL A 265 10.47 17.92 -2.98
N ILE A 266 11.79 17.81 -2.86
CA ILE A 266 12.73 18.88 -3.18
C ILE A 266 13.08 18.77 -4.66
N ARG A 267 12.99 19.88 -5.39
CA ARG A 267 13.24 19.96 -6.85
C ARG A 267 14.35 20.95 -7.15
N ASP A 268 14.75 20.99 -8.41
CA ASP A 268 15.76 21.92 -8.95
C ASP A 268 17.10 21.82 -8.22
N LEU A 269 17.44 20.60 -7.76
CA LEU A 269 18.69 20.31 -7.09
C LEU A 269 19.86 20.26 -8.09
N THR A 270 21.06 20.48 -7.58
CA THR A 270 22.29 20.35 -8.37
C THR A 270 22.71 18.88 -8.40
N PRO A 271 23.04 18.29 -9.57
CA PRO A 271 23.55 16.92 -9.66
C PRO A 271 24.84 16.69 -8.87
N ASN A 272 25.08 15.44 -8.45
CA ASN A 272 26.27 15.00 -7.72
C ASN A 272 26.65 15.92 -6.55
N THR A 273 25.66 16.35 -5.76
CA THR A 273 25.84 17.34 -4.70
C THR A 273 25.30 16.80 -3.38
N VAL A 274 26.09 16.96 -2.32
CA VAL A 274 25.68 16.66 -0.95
C VAL A 274 24.88 17.83 -0.38
N TYR A 275 23.72 17.50 0.18
CA TYR A 275 22.83 18.44 0.84
C TYR A 275 22.68 18.03 2.31
N HIS A 276 22.72 19.02 3.19
CA HIS A 276 22.24 18.88 4.57
C HIS A 276 20.77 19.19 4.63
N TYR A 277 20.04 18.51 5.50
CA TYR A 277 18.63 18.78 5.75
C TYR A 277 18.22 18.50 7.20
N GLN A 278 17.11 19.13 7.58
CA GLN A 278 16.44 18.93 8.86
C GLN A 278 14.92 18.94 8.64
N VAL A 279 14.24 17.98 9.26
CA VAL A 279 12.78 17.97 9.34
C VAL A 279 12.34 18.64 10.63
N THR A 280 11.34 19.51 10.56
CA THR A 280 10.69 20.14 11.72
C THR A 280 9.20 19.78 11.71
N VAL A 281 8.68 19.33 12.86
CA VAL A 281 7.27 18.97 13.07
C VAL A 281 6.83 19.61 14.39
N GLY A 282 5.80 20.46 14.36
CA GLY A 282 5.39 21.24 15.53
C GLY A 282 6.55 22.06 16.11
N THR A 283 6.92 21.79 17.38
CA THR A 283 8.05 22.43 18.05
C THR A 283 9.36 21.61 18.03
N GLY A 284 9.35 20.41 17.45
CA GLY A 284 10.53 19.54 17.40
C GLY A 284 11.16 19.51 16.03
N SER A 285 12.42 19.09 16.02
CA SER A 285 13.18 18.92 14.80
C SER A 285 14.05 17.69 14.91
N THR A 286 14.39 17.12 13.75
CA THR A 286 15.46 16.13 13.66
C THR A 286 16.80 16.79 13.97
N GLY A 287 17.82 15.98 14.23
CA GLY A 287 19.20 16.43 14.03
C GLY A 287 19.46 16.74 12.55
N ASP A 288 20.65 17.27 12.29
CA ASP A 288 21.15 17.41 10.93
C ASP A 288 21.33 16.04 10.27
N ARG A 289 20.96 15.95 9.00
CA ARG A 289 20.99 14.76 8.15
C ARG A 289 21.52 15.12 6.78
N THR A 290 21.96 14.14 6.01
CA THR A 290 22.49 14.38 4.67
C THR A 290 21.86 13.49 3.62
N PHE A 291 21.80 13.96 2.38
CA PHE A 291 21.58 13.13 1.20
C PHE A 291 22.45 13.62 0.05
N LYS A 292 22.64 12.78 -0.97
CA LYS A 292 23.42 13.13 -2.16
C LYS A 292 22.61 12.90 -3.43
N THR A 293 22.49 13.93 -4.27
CA THR A 293 21.88 13.80 -5.60
C THR A 293 22.78 13.01 -6.54
N TYR A 294 22.17 12.34 -7.51
CA TYR A 294 22.93 11.52 -8.45
C TYR A 294 23.64 12.36 -9.51
N GLY A 295 24.65 11.76 -10.12
CA GLY A 295 25.34 12.31 -11.26
C GLY A 295 26.37 11.33 -11.79
N ASN A 296 27.22 11.81 -12.69
CA ASN A 296 28.28 10.97 -13.26
C ASN A 296 29.40 10.74 -12.25
N GLY A 297 30.00 9.56 -12.29
CA GLY A 297 31.14 9.19 -11.46
C GLY A 297 30.96 7.81 -10.84
N SER A 298 31.90 7.45 -9.97
CA SER A 298 31.78 6.24 -9.17
C SER A 298 30.75 6.43 -8.06
N PHE A 299 30.03 5.36 -7.76
CA PHE A 299 29.11 5.33 -6.63
C PHE A 299 28.99 3.92 -6.08
N THR A 300 28.57 3.83 -4.83
CA THR A 300 28.32 2.56 -4.15
C THR A 300 26.86 2.51 -3.72
N PHE A 301 26.23 1.35 -3.87
CA PHE A 301 24.88 1.09 -3.38
C PHE A 301 24.82 -0.24 -2.65
N ILE A 302 23.78 -0.42 -1.85
CA ILE A 302 23.59 -1.62 -1.03
C ILE A 302 22.29 -2.32 -1.42
N VAL A 303 22.29 -3.65 -1.33
CA VAL A 303 21.11 -4.48 -1.56
C VAL A 303 20.95 -5.47 -0.40
N TYR A 304 19.75 -5.54 0.15
CA TYR A 304 19.35 -6.49 1.19
C TYR A 304 17.82 -6.61 1.20
N GLY A 305 17.23 -7.54 1.95
CA GLY A 305 15.79 -7.56 2.15
C GLY A 305 15.33 -8.69 3.05
N ASP A 306 14.02 -8.91 3.10
CA ASP A 306 13.38 -9.86 4.01
C ASP A 306 13.75 -9.52 5.46
N THR A 307 13.33 -8.34 5.92
CA THR A 307 13.65 -7.80 7.24
C THR A 307 12.58 -8.08 8.28
N ARG A 308 11.40 -8.50 7.82
CA ARG A 308 10.22 -8.74 8.64
C ARG A 308 10.51 -9.50 9.92
N GLU A 309 9.86 -9.10 10.99
CA GLU A 309 9.88 -9.87 12.22
C GLU A 309 9.17 -11.21 12.06
N GLN A 310 9.33 -12.09 13.05
CA GLN A 310 8.41 -13.20 13.22
C GLN A 310 8.23 -13.46 14.71
N THR A 311 7.27 -12.75 15.31
CA THR A 311 6.97 -12.80 16.74
C THR A 311 6.90 -14.25 17.25
N GLY A 312 7.64 -14.53 18.33
CA GLY A 312 7.84 -15.87 18.89
C GLY A 312 9.13 -16.58 18.44
N LEU A 313 9.81 -16.07 17.40
CA LEU A 313 11.18 -16.47 17.03
C LEU A 313 12.20 -15.37 17.31
N PHE A 314 11.93 -14.14 16.84
CA PHE A 314 12.76 -12.96 17.01
C PHE A 314 11.98 -11.68 16.62
N THR A 315 12.53 -10.51 16.92
CA THR A 315 12.00 -9.19 16.48
C THR A 315 12.91 -8.50 15.46
N GLN A 316 12.41 -7.50 14.73
CA GLN A 316 13.24 -6.68 13.83
C GLN A 316 14.40 -6.01 14.59
N MET A 317 14.15 -5.59 15.83
CA MET A 317 15.16 -4.97 16.69
C MET A 317 16.30 -5.92 17.10
N GLU A 318 16.10 -7.24 17.04
CA GLU A 318 17.15 -8.22 17.35
C GLU A 318 18.02 -8.58 16.13
N ARG A 319 17.50 -8.41 14.90
CA ARG A 319 18.18 -8.88 13.67
C ARG A 319 18.29 -7.81 12.60
N HIS A 320 17.17 -7.32 12.10
CA HIS A 320 17.16 -6.27 11.07
C HIS A 320 17.96 -5.06 11.52
N LYS A 321 17.79 -4.63 12.78
CA LYS A 321 18.57 -3.54 13.35
C LYS A 321 20.09 -3.77 13.25
N LEU A 322 20.58 -4.99 13.45
CA LEU A 322 22.03 -5.27 13.32
C LEU A 322 22.51 -5.03 11.89
N VAL A 323 21.72 -5.43 10.90
CA VAL A 323 22.03 -5.22 9.48
C VAL A 323 21.91 -3.75 9.13
N ALA A 324 20.84 -3.07 9.53
CA ALA A 324 20.63 -1.66 9.27
C ALA A 324 21.68 -0.76 9.95
N ASP A 325 22.08 -1.07 11.19
CA ASP A 325 23.16 -0.35 11.88
C ASP A 325 24.50 -0.58 11.18
N SER A 326 24.79 -1.80 10.72
CA SER A 326 26.00 -2.06 9.92
C SER A 326 26.01 -1.29 8.60
N ILE A 327 24.86 -1.19 7.91
CA ILE A 327 24.72 -0.37 6.70
C ILE A 327 24.87 1.12 7.01
N ALA A 328 24.39 1.58 8.17
CA ALA A 328 24.51 2.99 8.58
C ALA A 328 25.97 3.40 8.88
N GLU A 329 26.87 2.45 9.14
CA GLU A 329 28.30 2.67 9.32
C GLU A 329 29.08 2.70 7.99
N GLU A 330 28.46 2.29 6.88
CA GLU A 330 29.08 2.32 5.56
C GLU A 330 29.27 3.76 5.06
N GLU A 331 30.43 4.03 4.48
CA GLU A 331 30.75 5.35 3.93
C GLU A 331 30.41 5.45 2.44
N ASN A 332 30.01 6.64 1.99
CA ASN A 332 29.81 6.98 0.57
C ASN A 332 28.73 6.15 -0.17
N ILE A 333 27.76 5.61 0.56
CA ILE A 333 26.60 4.92 -0.03
C ILE A 333 25.64 5.95 -0.65
N SER A 334 25.22 5.70 -1.89
CA SER A 334 24.29 6.57 -2.62
C SER A 334 22.84 6.21 -2.37
N PHE A 335 22.54 4.91 -2.31
CA PHE A 335 21.20 4.38 -2.03
C PHE A 335 21.24 2.91 -1.60
N VAL A 336 20.11 2.44 -1.09
CA VAL A 336 19.83 1.06 -0.71
C VAL A 336 18.63 0.57 -1.53
N ILE A 337 18.73 -0.63 -2.09
CA ILE A 337 17.59 -1.38 -2.63
C ILE A 337 17.16 -2.39 -1.57
N HIS A 338 15.89 -2.39 -1.20
CA HIS A 338 15.31 -3.39 -0.31
C HIS A 338 14.45 -4.38 -1.10
N THR A 339 14.79 -5.66 -1.11
CA THR A 339 14.21 -6.69 -2.00
C THR A 339 12.83 -7.22 -1.58
N GLY A 340 12.05 -6.43 -0.84
CA GLY A 340 10.69 -6.77 -0.36
C GLY A 340 10.65 -7.51 0.98
N ASP A 341 9.43 -7.80 1.45
CA ASP A 341 9.14 -8.41 2.76
C ASP A 341 9.69 -7.58 3.93
N PHE A 342 9.24 -6.33 3.97
CA PHE A 342 9.58 -5.36 5.02
C PHE A 342 8.97 -5.75 6.36
N VAL A 343 7.71 -6.17 6.31
CA VAL A 343 6.87 -6.52 7.46
C VAL A 343 6.26 -7.91 7.25
N CYS A 344 5.69 -8.52 8.28
CA CYS A 344 5.01 -9.81 8.18
C CYS A 344 3.61 -9.68 7.56
N SER A 345 2.98 -8.53 7.73
CA SER A 345 1.67 -8.22 7.19
C SER A 345 1.62 -6.74 6.81
N GLY A 346 1.47 -6.44 5.53
CA GLY A 346 1.38 -5.06 5.04
C GLY A 346 0.28 -4.19 5.70
N ASN A 347 -0.76 -4.79 6.28
CA ASN A 347 -1.82 -4.07 7.01
C ASN A 347 -1.49 -3.80 8.50
N ASP A 348 -0.41 -4.37 9.05
CA ASP A 348 -0.07 -4.20 10.45
C ASP A 348 0.83 -2.99 10.67
N MET A 349 0.27 -1.92 11.24
CA MET A 349 0.99 -0.66 11.44
C MET A 349 2.05 -0.74 12.54
N ASP A 350 1.92 -1.66 13.51
CA ASP A 350 2.93 -1.82 14.55
C ASP A 350 4.21 -2.43 13.96
N GLU A 351 4.07 -3.37 13.01
CA GLU A 351 5.22 -3.94 12.30
C GLU A 351 5.94 -2.91 11.42
N TRP A 352 5.20 -1.95 10.84
CA TRP A 352 5.80 -0.82 10.12
C TRP A 352 6.52 0.14 11.07
N ASP A 353 5.94 0.44 12.24
CA ASP A 353 6.59 1.24 13.28
C ASP A 353 7.94 0.58 13.67
N ASP A 354 7.96 -0.74 13.88
CA ASP A 354 9.19 -1.49 14.19
C ASP A 354 10.22 -1.48 13.05
N PHE A 355 9.78 -1.58 11.79
CA PHE A 355 10.68 -1.52 10.63
C PHE A 355 11.41 -0.17 10.56
N PHE A 356 10.64 0.92 10.68
CA PHE A 356 11.20 2.26 10.64
C PHE A 356 12.05 2.58 11.87
N ASP A 357 11.77 1.97 13.02
CA ASP A 357 12.61 2.07 14.22
C ASP A 357 13.94 1.32 14.08
N ALA A 358 13.90 0.08 13.58
CA ALA A 358 15.09 -0.71 13.34
C ALA A 358 16.02 -0.06 12.30
N GLY A 359 15.44 0.48 11.22
CA GLY A 359 16.15 1.14 10.12
C GLY A 359 16.47 2.62 10.30
N ARG A 360 16.08 3.25 11.42
CA ARG A 360 16.01 4.71 11.58
C ARG A 360 17.29 5.45 11.20
N THR A 361 18.45 4.96 11.66
CA THR A 361 19.74 5.63 11.41
C THR A 361 20.15 5.56 9.94
N MET A 362 19.99 4.39 9.32
CA MET A 362 20.30 4.15 7.92
C MET A 362 19.40 4.97 7.00
N LEU A 363 18.08 4.88 7.21
CA LEU A 363 17.08 5.51 6.35
C LEU A 363 17.16 7.05 6.37
N ALA A 364 17.63 7.64 7.48
CA ALA A 364 17.73 9.08 7.64
C ALA A 364 18.87 9.74 6.84
N ASN A 365 19.77 8.97 6.21
CA ASN A 365 20.85 9.55 5.40
C ASN A 365 21.02 8.88 4.02
N THR A 366 20.25 7.82 3.75
CA THR A 366 20.39 7.02 2.53
C THR A 366 19.06 6.88 1.83
N THR A 367 19.06 7.07 0.51
CA THR A 367 17.86 6.87 -0.31
C THR A 367 17.49 5.39 -0.33
N LEU A 368 16.22 5.08 -0.08
CA LEU A 368 15.65 3.74 -0.20
C LEU A 368 14.90 3.59 -1.52
N TYR A 369 15.14 2.47 -2.21
CA TYR A 369 14.33 1.96 -3.30
C TYR A 369 13.68 0.63 -2.88
N PRO A 370 12.38 0.64 -2.60
CA PRO A 370 11.67 -0.55 -2.17
C PRO A 370 11.22 -1.40 -3.36
N VAL A 371 11.30 -2.72 -3.18
CA VAL A 371 10.68 -3.75 -4.02
C VAL A 371 9.48 -4.30 -3.26
N LEU A 372 8.37 -4.58 -3.95
CA LEU A 372 7.17 -5.12 -3.31
C LEU A 372 7.30 -6.64 -3.09
N GLY A 373 7.26 -7.11 -1.84
CA GLY A 373 7.27 -8.53 -1.48
C GLY A 373 5.90 -9.12 -1.25
N ASN A 374 5.85 -10.43 -1.02
CA ASN A 374 4.58 -11.14 -0.89
C ASN A 374 3.88 -10.87 0.45
N HIS A 375 4.62 -10.49 1.49
CA HIS A 375 4.06 -10.14 2.80
C HIS A 375 3.44 -8.74 2.86
N GLU A 376 3.71 -7.88 1.88
CA GLU A 376 3.05 -6.59 1.79
C GLU A 376 1.58 -6.71 1.34
N TYR A 377 1.15 -7.84 0.78
CA TYR A 377 -0.23 -8.12 0.33
C TYR A 377 -0.84 -7.05 -0.58
N ASN A 378 -0.02 -6.31 -1.32
CA ASN A 378 -0.43 -5.15 -2.10
C ASN A 378 -1.21 -4.09 -1.27
N HIS A 379 -0.91 -4.01 0.03
CA HIS A 379 -1.61 -3.13 0.95
C HIS A 379 -1.23 -1.66 0.73
N THR A 380 -2.18 -0.74 0.95
CA THR A 380 -1.95 0.71 0.74
C THR A 380 -0.82 1.25 1.58
N ASN A 381 -0.61 0.72 2.79
CA ASN A 381 0.47 1.13 3.69
C ASN A 381 1.87 1.10 3.04
N TYR A 382 2.16 0.16 2.14
CA TYR A 382 3.43 0.15 1.40
C TYR A 382 3.56 1.40 0.51
N TYR A 383 2.51 1.67 -0.27
CA TYR A 383 2.45 2.80 -1.20
C TYR A 383 2.44 4.13 -0.45
N ASP A 384 1.68 4.21 0.63
CA ASP A 384 1.61 5.36 1.50
C ASP A 384 2.99 5.59 2.15
N ALA A 385 3.63 4.56 2.73
CA ALA A 385 4.93 4.70 3.35
C ALA A 385 5.99 5.23 2.38
N PHE A 386 6.10 4.68 1.17
CA PHE A 386 7.22 5.02 0.30
C PHE A 386 6.92 6.10 -0.74
N GLY A 387 5.65 6.33 -1.07
CA GLY A 387 5.25 7.22 -2.16
C GLY A 387 5.71 6.72 -3.54
N MET A 388 5.93 5.41 -3.69
CA MET A 388 6.49 4.78 -4.89
C MET A 388 5.53 3.72 -5.46
N LEU A 389 5.61 3.49 -6.77
CA LEU A 389 4.81 2.47 -7.47
C LEU A 389 5.35 1.06 -7.19
N GLY A 390 4.56 0.02 -7.52
CA GLY A 390 4.96 -1.39 -7.38
C GLY A 390 6.04 -1.83 -8.36
N TRP A 391 6.09 -1.20 -9.55
CA TRP A 391 7.18 -1.35 -10.51
C TRP A 391 7.55 0.01 -11.12
N TYR A 392 8.84 0.23 -11.33
CA TYR A 392 9.40 1.49 -11.80
C TYR A 392 10.86 1.32 -12.19
N SER A 393 11.47 2.36 -12.75
CA SER A 393 12.91 2.39 -13.01
C SER A 393 13.52 3.73 -12.63
N PHE A 394 14.83 3.74 -12.45
CA PHE A 394 15.60 4.95 -12.20
C PHE A 394 17.04 4.79 -12.69
N ASP A 395 17.71 5.92 -12.92
CA ASP A 395 19.10 5.95 -13.35
C ASP A 395 19.99 6.54 -12.25
N CYS A 396 21.18 5.95 -12.08
CA CYS A 396 22.25 6.53 -11.27
C CYS A 396 23.57 6.43 -12.06
N GLY A 397 24.17 7.57 -12.41
CA GLY A 397 25.35 7.61 -13.26
C GLY A 397 25.11 6.95 -14.63
N ASN A 398 25.91 5.94 -14.96
CA ASN A 398 25.82 5.17 -16.20
C ASN A 398 25.06 3.84 -16.03
N VAL A 399 24.28 3.72 -14.97
CA VAL A 399 23.57 2.49 -14.60
C VAL A 399 22.06 2.72 -14.63
N HIS A 400 21.36 1.76 -15.23
CA HIS A 400 19.90 1.70 -15.24
C HIS A 400 19.41 0.63 -14.27
N PHE A 401 18.45 0.98 -13.42
CA PHE A 401 17.85 0.11 -12.44
C PHE A 401 16.37 -0.09 -12.74
N THR A 402 15.94 -1.35 -12.80
CA THR A 402 14.53 -1.73 -12.99
C THR A 402 14.03 -2.46 -11.75
N VAL A 403 12.90 -2.02 -11.20
CA VAL A 403 12.18 -2.67 -10.10
C VAL A 403 10.86 -3.22 -10.62
N LEU A 404 10.58 -4.49 -10.35
CA LEU A 404 9.37 -5.19 -10.81
C LEU A 404 8.54 -5.73 -9.65
N ASP A 405 7.24 -5.87 -9.89
CA ASP A 405 6.30 -6.59 -9.03
C ASP A 405 6.00 -7.95 -9.67
N ASP A 406 6.54 -9.01 -9.08
CA ASP A 406 6.41 -10.40 -9.54
C ASP A 406 5.40 -11.22 -8.71
N ASN A 407 4.65 -10.58 -7.82
CA ASN A 407 3.69 -11.26 -6.96
C ASN A 407 2.46 -11.76 -7.73
N ASP A 408 1.77 -12.77 -7.19
CA ASP A 408 0.60 -13.39 -7.83
C ASP A 408 -0.53 -12.38 -8.14
N TRP A 409 -0.70 -11.35 -7.32
CA TRP A 409 -1.69 -10.29 -7.56
C TRP A 409 -1.33 -9.37 -8.74
N ALA A 410 -0.05 -9.34 -9.15
CA ALA A 410 0.39 -8.63 -10.34
C ALA A 410 0.01 -9.37 -11.62
N SER A 411 -0.46 -10.63 -11.52
CA SER A 411 -0.88 -11.47 -12.65
C SER A 411 -1.75 -10.73 -13.70
N PRO A 412 -2.78 -9.94 -13.33
CA PRO A 412 -3.60 -9.18 -14.27
C PRO A 412 -2.83 -8.12 -15.07
N HIS A 413 -1.72 -7.64 -14.54
CA HIS A 413 -0.86 -6.62 -15.14
C HIS A 413 0.40 -7.19 -15.78
N THR A 414 0.67 -8.50 -15.64
CA THR A 414 1.89 -9.15 -16.15
C THR A 414 2.18 -8.81 -17.60
N THR A 415 1.18 -8.85 -18.48
CA THR A 415 1.39 -8.50 -19.91
C THR A 415 1.85 -7.05 -20.07
N GLY A 416 1.19 -6.11 -19.39
CA GLY A 416 1.54 -4.69 -19.47
C GLY A 416 2.90 -4.39 -18.84
N GLN A 417 3.21 -5.02 -17.70
CA GLN A 417 4.52 -4.90 -17.04
C GLN A 417 5.64 -5.52 -17.88
N THR A 418 5.38 -6.65 -18.55
CA THR A 418 6.34 -7.31 -19.45
C THR A 418 6.63 -6.46 -20.69
N GLU A 419 5.59 -5.87 -21.29
CA GLU A 419 5.76 -4.93 -22.41
C GLU A 419 6.49 -3.66 -21.98
N TRP A 420 6.20 -3.16 -20.78
CA TRP A 420 6.92 -2.04 -20.18
C TRP A 420 8.40 -2.38 -19.96
N LEU A 421 8.71 -3.52 -19.35
CA LEU A 421 10.08 -4.01 -19.08
C LEU A 421 10.92 -4.10 -20.36
N GLN A 422 10.35 -4.63 -21.44
CA GLN A 422 11.05 -4.74 -22.72
C GLN A 422 11.42 -3.36 -23.30
N ASN A 423 10.62 -2.33 -23.04
CA ASN A 423 10.91 -0.96 -23.46
C ASN A 423 11.85 -0.25 -22.48
N ASP A 424 11.70 -0.49 -21.18
CA ASP A 424 12.52 0.07 -20.10
C ASP A 424 13.99 -0.33 -20.26
N LEU A 425 14.25 -1.62 -20.45
CA LEU A 425 15.60 -2.15 -20.65
C LEU A 425 16.23 -1.79 -22.01
N ASN A 426 15.48 -1.18 -22.92
CA ASN A 426 16.00 -0.65 -24.19
C ASN A 426 16.70 0.70 -23.99
N THR A 427 17.71 0.70 -23.12
CA THR A 427 18.54 1.85 -22.77
C THR A 427 19.99 1.62 -23.19
N SER A 428 20.74 2.70 -23.37
CA SER A 428 22.18 2.70 -23.64
C SER A 428 23.05 2.75 -22.36
N ALA A 429 22.45 2.50 -21.19
CA ALA A 429 23.19 2.40 -19.94
C ALA A 429 24.29 1.33 -20.04
N THR A 430 25.43 1.59 -19.40
CA THR A 430 26.58 0.69 -19.37
C THR A 430 26.29 -0.57 -18.56
N TRP A 431 25.57 -0.39 -17.46
CA TRP A 431 25.14 -1.47 -16.58
C TRP A 431 23.63 -1.47 -16.43
N LYS A 432 23.04 -2.65 -16.32
CA LYS A 432 21.60 -2.85 -16.11
C LYS A 432 21.39 -3.82 -14.96
N PHE A 433 20.71 -3.34 -13.91
CA PHE A 433 20.38 -4.12 -12.72
C PHE A 433 18.87 -4.23 -12.61
N VAL A 434 18.38 -5.42 -12.30
CA VAL A 434 16.95 -5.67 -12.11
C VAL A 434 16.71 -6.17 -10.68
N SER A 435 15.62 -5.77 -10.04
CA SER A 435 15.21 -6.32 -8.75
C SER A 435 13.71 -6.60 -8.68
N PHE A 436 13.37 -7.77 -8.13
CA PHE A 436 12.02 -8.23 -7.82
C PHE A 436 12.07 -9.27 -6.70
N HIS A 437 10.94 -9.63 -6.10
CA HIS A 437 10.98 -10.31 -4.82
C HIS A 437 11.38 -11.79 -4.93
N HIS A 438 10.72 -12.60 -5.77
CA HIS A 438 10.95 -14.04 -5.78
C HIS A 438 12.08 -14.44 -6.75
N PRO A 439 13.03 -15.28 -6.34
CA PRO A 439 14.17 -15.61 -7.17
C PRO A 439 13.86 -16.60 -8.28
N ILE A 440 14.40 -16.36 -9.48
CA ILE A 440 14.38 -17.33 -10.60
C ILE A 440 15.25 -18.56 -10.27
N TYR A 441 16.35 -18.36 -9.53
CA TYR A 441 17.26 -19.42 -9.12
C TYR A 441 17.35 -19.50 -7.59
N SER A 442 17.06 -20.66 -7.03
CA SER A 442 17.33 -20.95 -5.61
C SER A 442 17.47 -22.45 -5.36
N SER A 443 18.30 -22.80 -4.37
CA SER A 443 18.41 -24.18 -3.86
C SER A 443 17.63 -24.37 -2.56
N ASN A 444 16.59 -23.58 -2.31
CA ASN A 444 15.64 -23.80 -1.23
C ASN A 444 15.02 -25.21 -1.31
N GLU A 445 15.03 -25.96 -0.21
CA GLU A 445 14.51 -27.34 -0.17
C GLU A 445 13.07 -27.48 -0.66
N ARG A 446 12.24 -26.45 -0.43
CA ARG A 446 10.83 -26.46 -0.84
C ARG A 446 10.61 -26.08 -2.30
N HIS A 447 11.53 -25.29 -2.86
CA HIS A 447 11.42 -24.68 -4.18
C HIS A 447 12.75 -24.80 -4.93
N LEU A 448 13.25 -26.03 -5.05
CA LEU A 448 14.50 -26.32 -5.75
C LEU A 448 14.34 -25.94 -7.23
N GLY A 449 15.20 -25.03 -7.71
CA GLY A 449 15.07 -24.46 -9.05
C GLY A 449 14.39 -23.10 -9.10
N GLY A 450 14.14 -22.47 -7.95
CA GLY A 450 13.56 -21.12 -7.86
C GLY A 450 12.04 -21.06 -7.90
N TRP A 451 11.52 -19.83 -7.84
CA TRP A 451 10.10 -19.51 -7.94
C TRP A 451 9.71 -19.30 -9.41
N LYS A 452 8.58 -19.87 -9.82
CA LYS A 452 8.23 -20.01 -11.25
C LYS A 452 7.82 -18.67 -11.88
N ASN A 453 8.78 -17.90 -12.37
CA ASN A 453 8.54 -16.85 -13.35
C ASN A 453 9.75 -16.61 -14.28
N ASP A 454 10.12 -17.63 -15.05
CA ASP A 454 11.15 -17.58 -16.12
C ASP A 454 10.72 -16.72 -17.33
N ALA A 455 9.52 -16.13 -17.30
CA ALA A 455 8.97 -15.37 -18.42
C ALA A 455 9.81 -14.11 -18.77
N TRP A 456 10.49 -13.52 -17.78
CA TRP A 456 11.32 -12.33 -17.99
C TRP A 456 12.79 -12.63 -18.26
N GLU A 457 13.26 -13.85 -17.99
CA GLU A 457 14.67 -14.21 -18.17
C GLU A 457 15.15 -13.98 -19.61
N ASN A 458 14.34 -14.37 -20.59
CA ASN A 458 14.67 -14.11 -22.00
C ASN A 458 14.76 -12.61 -22.31
N ILE A 459 13.98 -11.76 -21.63
CA ILE A 459 14.04 -10.30 -21.79
C ILE A 459 15.35 -9.80 -21.16
N PHE A 460 15.73 -10.30 -20.00
CA PHE A 460 16.99 -9.94 -19.33
C PHE A 460 18.20 -10.30 -20.21
N ILE A 461 18.24 -11.52 -20.74
CA ILE A 461 19.29 -12.00 -21.64
C ILE A 461 19.37 -11.13 -22.90
N ASN A 462 18.24 -10.91 -23.57
CA ASN A 462 18.21 -10.18 -24.84
C ASN A 462 18.54 -8.69 -24.70
N ASN A 463 18.39 -8.12 -23.50
CA ASN A 463 18.70 -6.72 -23.24
C ASN A 463 20.01 -6.50 -22.49
N GLY A 464 20.78 -7.55 -22.19
CA GLY A 464 22.07 -7.46 -21.51
C GLY A 464 21.94 -6.95 -20.07
N VAL A 465 21.05 -7.55 -19.29
CA VAL A 465 21.01 -7.35 -17.83
C VAL A 465 22.24 -8.01 -17.21
N ASP A 466 22.93 -7.32 -16.31
CA ASP A 466 24.15 -7.81 -15.68
C ASP A 466 23.87 -8.57 -14.38
N VAL A 467 22.96 -8.03 -13.57
CA VAL A 467 22.63 -8.61 -12.26
C VAL A 467 21.13 -8.50 -11.98
N VAL A 468 20.58 -9.58 -11.42
CA VAL A 468 19.22 -9.66 -10.90
C VAL A 468 19.27 -9.91 -9.39
N PHE A 469 18.63 -9.03 -8.62
CA PHE A 469 18.55 -9.12 -7.16
C PHE A 469 17.18 -9.56 -6.69
N ASN A 470 17.15 -10.54 -5.80
CA ASN A 470 15.92 -11.10 -5.22
C ASN A 470 15.99 -11.23 -3.70
N GLY A 471 14.82 -11.39 -3.08
CA GLY A 471 14.64 -11.72 -1.68
C GLY A 471 14.00 -13.11 -1.52
N HIS A 472 12.98 -13.20 -0.66
CA HIS A 472 12.05 -14.31 -0.42
C HIS A 472 12.64 -15.58 0.18
N VAL A 473 13.79 -16.04 -0.34
CA VAL A 473 14.51 -17.18 0.21
C VAL A 473 15.52 -16.62 1.21
N HIS A 474 15.31 -16.93 2.49
CA HIS A 474 15.99 -16.25 3.58
C HIS A 474 17.43 -16.74 3.82
N VAL A 475 18.30 -16.44 2.88
CA VAL A 475 19.71 -16.84 2.79
C VAL A 475 20.46 -15.82 1.92
N TYR A 476 21.76 -16.01 1.80
CA TYR A 476 22.49 -15.53 0.63
C TYR A 476 22.70 -16.68 -0.36
N GLU A 477 22.32 -16.52 -1.63
CA GLU A 477 22.70 -17.41 -2.73
C GLU A 477 23.12 -16.60 -3.96
N ARG A 478 24.11 -17.07 -4.71
CA ARG A 478 24.50 -16.51 -5.98
C ARG A 478 24.62 -17.57 -7.06
N TYR A 479 24.06 -17.24 -8.22
CA TYR A 479 24.10 -18.01 -9.44
C TYR A 479 24.62 -17.17 -10.58
N GLU A 480 25.11 -17.84 -11.61
CA GLU A 480 25.48 -17.23 -12.88
C GLU A 480 24.97 -18.12 -14.02
N GLU A 481 24.07 -17.57 -14.83
CA GLU A 481 23.49 -18.25 -15.98
C GLU A 481 23.37 -17.25 -17.14
N SER A 482 23.71 -17.69 -18.36
CA SER A 482 23.70 -16.84 -19.57
C SER A 482 24.46 -15.51 -19.45
N GLY A 483 25.49 -15.44 -18.59
CA GLY A 483 26.29 -14.24 -18.34
C GLY A 483 25.67 -13.25 -17.34
N ILE A 484 24.53 -13.57 -16.74
CA ILE A 484 23.83 -12.76 -15.74
C ILE A 484 24.11 -13.32 -14.35
N GLN A 485 24.40 -12.44 -13.39
CA GLN A 485 24.47 -12.81 -11.97
C GLN A 485 23.07 -12.77 -11.35
N TYR A 486 22.59 -13.87 -10.78
CA TYR A 486 21.36 -13.90 -10.00
C TYR A 486 21.71 -14.01 -8.53
N VAL A 487 21.26 -13.04 -7.72
CA VAL A 487 21.70 -12.87 -6.34
C VAL A 487 20.50 -12.79 -5.42
N VAL A 488 20.37 -13.79 -4.55
CA VAL A 488 19.34 -13.88 -3.52
C VAL A 488 19.90 -13.29 -2.23
N LEU A 489 19.22 -12.29 -1.67
CA LEU A 489 19.65 -11.48 -0.53
C LEU A 489 18.58 -11.37 0.56
N GLY A 490 17.84 -12.45 0.81
CA GLY A 490 16.84 -12.53 1.90
C GLY A 490 17.43 -12.71 3.30
N CYS A 491 18.64 -12.20 3.53
CA CYS A 491 19.36 -12.33 4.80
C CYS A 491 19.35 -11.04 5.64
N GLY A 492 18.36 -10.16 5.43
CA GLY A 492 18.26 -8.86 6.09
C GLY A 492 17.69 -8.90 7.51
N GLY A 493 16.90 -9.92 7.88
CA GLY A 493 16.39 -10.03 9.25
C GLY A 493 15.44 -11.19 9.54
N ALA A 494 14.73 -11.69 8.53
CA ALA A 494 13.72 -12.74 8.63
C ALA A 494 14.30 -14.11 9.09
N PRO A 495 13.47 -15.14 9.40
CA PRO A 495 14.00 -16.42 9.87
C PRO A 495 14.73 -17.15 8.75
N LEU A 496 16.00 -17.43 8.95
CA LEU A 496 16.90 -17.95 7.93
C LEU A 496 16.65 -19.43 7.63
N TYR A 497 16.80 -19.80 6.37
CA TYR A 497 16.55 -21.16 5.90
C TYR A 497 17.83 -22.00 5.84
N SER A 498 17.63 -23.32 5.71
CA SER A 498 18.67 -24.24 5.24
C SER A 498 18.39 -24.55 3.78
N LEU A 499 19.43 -24.72 2.98
CA LEU A 499 19.30 -25.07 1.57
C LEU A 499 19.40 -26.58 1.39
N ALA A 500 18.89 -27.04 0.26
CA ALA A 500 19.10 -28.40 -0.16
C ALA A 500 20.59 -28.71 -0.32
N SER A 501 20.95 -29.97 -0.04
CA SER A 501 22.30 -30.48 -0.31
C SER A 501 22.63 -30.48 -1.81
N GLU A 502 21.61 -30.68 -2.65
CA GLU A 502 21.72 -30.53 -4.11
C GLU A 502 21.70 -29.04 -4.47
N LYS A 503 22.64 -28.62 -5.33
CA LYS A 503 22.67 -27.28 -5.90
C LYS A 503 22.27 -27.35 -7.36
N ILE A 504 21.42 -26.42 -7.78
CA ILE A 504 20.97 -26.33 -9.17
C ILE A 504 22.07 -25.78 -10.08
N GLN A 505 21.84 -25.88 -11.40
CA GLN A 505 22.74 -25.31 -12.41
C GLN A 505 22.99 -23.81 -12.15
N GLY A 506 24.18 -23.35 -12.51
CA GLY A 506 24.58 -21.95 -12.36
C GLY A 506 25.06 -21.59 -10.96
N TYR A 507 24.93 -22.45 -9.95
CA TYR A 507 25.35 -22.16 -8.58
C TYR A 507 26.81 -21.72 -8.48
N ARG A 508 27.07 -20.65 -7.72
CA ARG A 508 28.40 -20.11 -7.46
C ARG A 508 28.76 -20.11 -5.98
N SER A 509 27.88 -19.58 -5.13
CA SER A 509 28.18 -19.35 -3.70
C SER A 509 26.91 -19.21 -2.88
N SER A 510 26.99 -19.49 -1.58
CA SER A 510 25.91 -19.23 -0.62
C SER A 510 26.42 -19.23 0.81
N PHE A 511 25.65 -18.61 1.71
CA PHE A 511 25.69 -18.92 3.13
C PHE A 511 24.28 -19.07 3.68
N GLU A 512 24.18 -19.85 4.75
CA GLU A 512 22.94 -20.11 5.48
C GLU A 512 23.08 -19.62 6.91
N HIS A 513 21.96 -19.37 7.59
CA HIS A 513 21.95 -19.02 9.02
C HIS A 513 22.90 -17.87 9.37
N ALA A 514 23.08 -16.92 8.46
CA ALA A 514 23.74 -15.66 8.71
C ALA A 514 22.95 -14.49 8.13
N LEU A 515 23.13 -13.32 8.75
CA LEU A 515 22.62 -12.03 8.31
C LEU A 515 23.69 -11.32 7.49
N GLY A 516 23.27 -10.55 6.48
CA GLY A 516 24.19 -9.83 5.61
C GLY A 516 23.51 -8.94 4.59
N TYR A 517 24.33 -8.33 3.74
CA TYR A 517 23.90 -7.51 2.60
C TYR A 517 24.97 -7.55 1.50
N ALA A 518 24.62 -7.10 0.31
CA ALA A 518 25.58 -6.87 -0.76
C ALA A 518 25.90 -5.37 -0.88
N ARG A 519 27.19 -5.04 -0.99
CA ARG A 519 27.73 -3.72 -1.31
C ARG A 519 28.27 -3.74 -2.73
N ILE A 520 27.71 -2.93 -3.62
CA ILE A 520 28.10 -2.88 -5.04
C ILE A 520 28.71 -1.52 -5.33
N THR A 521 29.94 -1.52 -5.83
CA THR A 521 30.66 -0.31 -6.24
C THR A 521 30.78 -0.27 -7.77
N ILE A 522 30.32 0.82 -8.36
CA ILE A 522 30.38 1.10 -9.80
C ILE A 522 31.50 2.11 -10.05
N GLU A 523 32.39 1.77 -10.99
CA GLU A 523 33.51 2.61 -11.42
C GLU A 523 33.59 2.62 -12.96
N GLY A 524 32.68 3.38 -13.58
CA GLY A 524 32.61 3.47 -15.04
C GLY A 524 32.20 2.13 -15.67
N ASP A 525 33.12 1.48 -16.39
CA ASP A 525 32.93 0.18 -17.04
C ASP A 525 33.31 -1.01 -16.15
N LYS A 526 33.56 -0.78 -14.87
CA LYS A 526 33.81 -1.81 -13.86
C LYS A 526 32.77 -1.76 -12.76
N ALA A 527 32.38 -2.94 -12.29
CA ALA A 527 31.54 -3.06 -11.11
C ALA A 527 32.06 -4.19 -10.24
N THR A 528 32.05 -3.98 -8.92
CA THR A 528 32.46 -4.99 -7.93
C THR A 528 31.35 -5.15 -6.92
N MET A 529 30.94 -6.39 -6.66
CA MET A 529 29.99 -6.74 -5.61
C MET A 529 30.73 -7.44 -4.47
N GLU A 530 30.61 -6.91 -3.26
CA GLU A 530 31.08 -7.53 -2.04
C GLU A 530 29.89 -7.94 -1.19
N VAL A 531 29.90 -9.17 -0.68
CA VAL A 531 28.85 -9.66 0.21
C VAL A 531 29.38 -9.53 1.63
N ILE A 532 28.74 -8.68 2.41
CA ILE A 532 29.15 -8.37 3.78
C ILE A 532 28.35 -9.25 4.74
N LYS A 533 29.06 -9.95 5.62
CA LYS A 533 28.48 -10.81 6.63
C LYS A 533 28.41 -10.08 7.96
N VAL A 534 27.20 -9.95 8.52
CA VAL A 534 26.94 -9.15 9.72
C VAL A 534 26.89 -10.02 10.97
N ALA A 535 26.17 -11.15 10.92
CA ALA A 535 26.01 -12.00 12.10
C ALA A 535 25.69 -13.45 11.72
N ASP A 536 26.05 -14.41 12.57
CA ASP A 536 25.56 -15.79 12.50
C ASP A 536 24.39 -15.99 13.46
N VAL A 537 23.38 -16.73 13.02
CA VAL A 537 22.18 -17.07 13.78
C VAL A 537 22.14 -18.57 14.02
N SER A 538 21.60 -18.98 15.17
CA SER A 538 21.40 -20.40 15.47
C SER A 538 20.44 -21.04 14.46
N LYS A 539 20.64 -22.33 14.16
CA LYS A 539 19.81 -23.06 13.17
C LYS A 539 18.31 -23.09 13.48
N ASP A 540 17.95 -22.94 14.76
CA ASP A 540 16.56 -22.85 15.21
C ASP A 540 15.99 -21.43 15.13
N ASN A 541 16.76 -20.46 14.61
CA ASN A 541 16.38 -19.06 14.48
C ASN A 541 15.99 -18.41 15.81
N LYS A 542 16.64 -18.74 16.92
CA LYS A 542 16.33 -18.14 18.22
C LYS A 542 17.38 -17.21 18.79
N VAL A 543 18.64 -17.35 18.35
CA VAL A 543 19.76 -16.65 18.98
C VAL A 543 20.73 -16.17 17.92
N VAL A 544 21.13 -14.90 18.00
CA VAL A 544 22.33 -14.41 17.30
C VAL A 544 23.56 -14.97 18.04
N THR A 545 24.31 -15.82 17.36
CA THR A 545 25.43 -16.58 17.94
C THR A 545 26.78 -15.90 17.80
N HIS A 546 26.94 -15.07 16.77
CA HIS A 546 28.15 -14.29 16.53
C HIS A 546 27.80 -13.02 15.76
N ILE A 547 28.42 -11.90 16.12
CA ILE A 547 28.36 -10.65 15.36
C ILE A 547 29.75 -10.41 14.82
N TYR A 548 29.86 -10.25 13.51
CA TYR A 548 31.12 -10.02 12.83
C TYR A 548 31.55 -8.55 12.97
N PRO A 549 32.85 -8.25 12.95
CA PRO A 549 33.33 -6.87 12.81
C PRO A 549 32.77 -6.22 11.53
N PRO A 550 32.59 -4.89 11.50
CA PRO A 550 32.30 -4.15 10.27
C PRO A 550 33.26 -4.52 9.14
N ASP A 551 32.79 -4.43 7.88
CA ASP A 551 33.55 -4.78 6.68
C ASP A 551 34.00 -6.25 6.57
N THR A 552 33.36 -7.18 7.28
CA THR A 552 33.65 -8.61 7.09
C THR A 552 33.10 -9.10 5.75
N VAL A 553 33.94 -9.09 4.73
CA VAL A 553 33.62 -9.59 3.39
C VAL A 553 33.60 -11.11 3.38
N PHE A 554 32.45 -11.70 3.05
CA PHE A 554 32.30 -13.13 2.79
C PHE A 554 32.78 -13.49 1.38
N GLU A 555 32.45 -12.65 0.41
CA GLU A 555 32.72 -12.89 -1.00
C GLU A 555 32.91 -11.58 -1.76
N THR A 556 33.85 -11.56 -2.71
CA THR A 556 34.06 -10.47 -3.66
C THR A 556 33.88 -11.00 -5.07
N VAL A 557 33.03 -10.34 -5.86
CA VAL A 557 32.73 -10.66 -7.25
C VAL A 557 33.04 -9.45 -8.10
N VAL A 558 33.98 -9.60 -9.03
CA VAL A 558 34.17 -8.60 -10.10
C VAL A 558 33.13 -8.90 -11.17
N LEU A 559 32.23 -7.96 -11.41
CA LEU A 559 31.19 -8.11 -12.41
C LEU A 559 31.82 -7.83 -13.78
N GLU A 560 31.63 -8.77 -14.70
CA GLU A 560 31.88 -8.57 -16.12
C GLU A 560 30.56 -8.17 -16.75
N GLN A 561 30.58 -7.19 -17.65
CA GLN A 561 29.39 -6.82 -18.41
C GLN A 561 28.87 -8.07 -19.12
N ALA A 562 27.56 -8.33 -19.03
CA ALA A 562 26.93 -9.38 -19.79
C ALA A 562 27.19 -9.07 -21.27
N HIS A 563 28.19 -9.75 -21.86
CA HIS A 563 28.61 -9.50 -23.23
C HIS A 563 27.38 -9.61 -24.12
N GLY A 564 26.89 -8.47 -24.63
CA GLY A 564 25.80 -8.45 -25.59
C GLY A 564 26.14 -9.46 -26.67
N ILE A 565 25.26 -10.46 -26.84
CA ILE A 565 25.39 -11.46 -27.89
C ILE A 565 25.67 -10.67 -29.18
N CYS A 566 26.89 -10.83 -29.69
CA CYS A 566 27.48 -10.03 -30.76
C CYS A 566 26.46 -9.54 -31.78
N SER A 567 26.26 -8.23 -31.88
CA SER A 567 25.73 -7.60 -33.10
C SER A 567 26.73 -7.65 -34.26
N ASP A 568 27.96 -8.10 -34.02
CA ASP A 568 28.99 -8.33 -35.03
C ASP A 568 29.34 -9.82 -35.20
N VAL A 569 28.36 -10.62 -35.59
CA VAL A 569 28.65 -11.82 -36.38
C VAL A 569 28.27 -11.53 -37.82
N SER A 570 29.17 -10.89 -38.57
CA SER A 570 29.12 -11.01 -40.01
C SER A 570 29.26 -12.50 -40.35
N CYS A 571 28.15 -13.16 -40.67
CA CYS A 571 28.18 -14.49 -41.23
C CYS A 571 29.00 -14.44 -42.52
N GLU A 572 30.25 -14.93 -42.48
CA GLU A 572 31.15 -15.03 -43.65
C GLU A 572 30.62 -15.99 -44.74
N TRP A 573 29.38 -16.49 -44.61
CA TRP A 573 28.76 -17.38 -45.57
C TRP A 573 27.51 -16.85 -46.28
N CYS A 574 26.88 -15.76 -45.83
CA CYS A 574 25.63 -15.30 -46.48
C CYS A 574 25.47 -13.80 -46.75
N GLY A 575 26.33 -12.92 -46.22
CA GLY A 575 26.41 -11.51 -46.64
C GLY A 575 25.08 -10.72 -46.65
N ARG A 576 24.10 -11.07 -45.80
CA ARG A 576 22.87 -10.29 -45.62
C ARG A 576 22.50 -10.14 -44.14
N ALA A 577 22.18 -8.92 -43.75
CA ALA A 577 21.61 -8.61 -42.44
C ALA A 577 20.18 -9.17 -42.32
N GLY A 578 19.87 -9.82 -41.19
CA GLY A 578 18.51 -10.18 -40.79
C GLY A 578 18.08 -11.63 -40.99
N CYS A 579 18.84 -12.62 -40.49
CA CYS A 579 18.37 -14.01 -40.45
C CYS A 579 18.54 -14.63 -39.05
N ASN A 580 17.46 -14.64 -38.26
CA ASN A 580 17.35 -15.44 -37.04
C ASN A 580 17.17 -16.91 -37.41
N ARG A 581 18.24 -17.71 -37.28
CA ARG A 581 18.22 -19.15 -36.98
C ARG A 581 19.64 -19.72 -37.02
N CYS A 582 20.23 -19.94 -35.86
CA CYS A 582 21.29 -20.93 -35.68
C CYS A 582 20.85 -21.86 -34.55
N VAL A 583 20.21 -22.96 -34.92
CA VAL A 583 20.06 -24.14 -34.07
C VAL A 583 21.10 -25.13 -34.59
N GLU A 584 22.05 -25.54 -33.75
CA GLU A 584 22.97 -26.63 -34.10
C GLU A 584 22.18 -27.94 -34.31
N PRO A 585 22.38 -28.68 -35.41
CA PRO A 585 21.80 -30.01 -35.53
C PRO A 585 22.56 -30.98 -34.62
N SER A 586 21.82 -31.65 -33.75
CA SER A 586 22.26 -32.80 -32.97
C SER A 586 22.89 -33.86 -33.88
N ASN A 587 24.09 -34.31 -33.52
CA ASN A 587 24.76 -35.48 -34.08
C ASN A 587 23.95 -36.75 -33.80
N GLU A 588 23.13 -37.18 -34.76
CA GLU A 588 22.70 -38.58 -34.88
C GLU A 588 22.85 -39.05 -36.33
N SER A 589 23.98 -39.70 -36.62
CA SER A 589 24.05 -40.69 -37.68
C SER A 589 25.15 -41.69 -37.38
N ASN A 590 24.78 -42.76 -36.66
CA ASN A 590 25.53 -44.00 -36.65
C ASN A 590 24.54 -45.16 -36.82
N LEU A 591 24.85 -46.00 -37.82
CA LEU A 591 24.44 -47.41 -38.05
C LEU A 591 23.53 -47.70 -39.28
N PRO A 592 23.73 -48.86 -39.93
CA PRO A 592 24.06 -48.90 -41.36
C PRO A 592 23.15 -49.82 -42.21
N SER A 593 23.18 -49.62 -43.53
CA SER A 593 23.35 -50.65 -44.57
C SER A 593 23.36 -50.02 -45.96
#